data_AF-A0A916HY62-F1
#
_entry.id   AF-A0A916HY62-F1
#
_cell.length_a   1.000
_cell.length_b   1.000
_cell.length_c   1.000
_cell.angle_alpha   90.00
_cell.angle_beta   90.00
_cell.angle_gamma   90.00
#
_symmetry.space_group_name_H-M   'P 1'
#
loop_
_entity.id
_entity.type
_entity.pdbx_description
1 polymer ?
#
loop_
_entity_poly.entity_id
_entity_poly.type
_entity_poly.pdbx_seq_one_letter_code
_entity_poly.pdbx_strand_id
1 'polypeptide(L)'
;SAFGGAGVLAACGSAVFLHEGAKLGVSGPKVLETLLGSNHFDAGDAPGVARLFGAAARIASGLAQTLPGDMLRARDILAQVLRQRRPLAEALDATQVDLAARLAAAGHAPARAEASWTLAAAATPCDALGWLWRLGADEVYVLRAVAPAALGPERAFALGLALRNFARQAPAGATLFVLEDSAGHEASLEAEALGLTHFLAWLALCHAEVRARGVSTIGLLTGNGISAAFFANALQAEVLFALPEARVKLMEARAMERVTGLSRSEIESLLENDPVFGQPARHLRTWKALAGELDRLDAQALTDLAAAMS
;
A
#
# COMPACT_ATOMS: atom_id res chain seq x y z
N SER A 1 7.88 -15.81 -10.28
CA SER A 1 7.42 -14.42 -10.42
C SER A 1 6.71 -14.00 -9.16
N ALA A 2 6.84 -12.73 -8.74
CA ALA A 2 6.13 -12.18 -7.59
C ALA A 2 5.33 -10.94 -8.04
N PHE A 3 4.01 -10.99 -7.85
CA PHE A 3 3.08 -9.92 -8.21
C PHE A 3 2.12 -9.64 -7.04
N GLY A 4 1.41 -8.51 -7.10
CA GLY A 4 0.47 -8.07 -6.07
C GLY A 4 1.15 -7.91 -4.71
N GLY A 5 0.46 -8.32 -3.65
CA GLY A 5 1.00 -8.28 -2.28
C GLY A 5 2.30 -9.10 -2.11
N ALA A 6 2.47 -10.19 -2.87
CA ALA A 6 3.73 -10.95 -2.83
C ALA A 6 4.92 -10.17 -3.41
N GLY A 7 4.67 -9.35 -4.44
CA GLY A 7 5.68 -8.44 -4.99
C GLY A 7 6.06 -7.33 -3.99
N VAL A 8 5.08 -6.78 -3.29
CA VAL A 8 5.30 -5.81 -2.19
C VAL A 8 6.09 -6.46 -1.06
N LEU A 9 5.69 -7.65 -0.60
CA LEU A 9 6.37 -8.37 0.48
C LEU A 9 7.84 -8.70 0.13
N ALA A 10 8.10 -9.11 -1.11
CA ALA A 10 9.47 -9.35 -1.58
C ALA A 10 10.33 -8.08 -1.50
N ALA A 11 9.75 -6.91 -1.82
CA ALA A 11 10.42 -5.62 -1.77
C ALA A 11 10.57 -5.04 -0.35
N CYS A 12 9.95 -5.63 0.69
CA CYS A 12 10.20 -5.26 2.09
C CYS A 12 11.56 -5.80 2.61
N GLY A 13 12.20 -6.72 1.89
CA GLY A 13 13.52 -7.24 2.28
C GLY A 13 14.60 -6.17 2.21
N SER A 14 15.65 -6.30 3.04
CA SER A 14 16.79 -5.36 3.03
C SER A 14 17.55 -5.32 1.70
N ALA A 15 17.36 -6.33 0.85
CA ALA A 15 17.81 -6.38 -0.53
C ALA A 15 16.91 -7.33 -1.32
N VAL A 16 16.70 -7.02 -2.60
CA VAL A 16 15.94 -7.85 -3.53
C VAL A 16 16.91 -8.48 -4.53
N PHE A 17 16.93 -9.81 -4.61
CA PHE A 17 17.74 -10.56 -5.58
C PHE A 17 16.84 -11.29 -6.56
N LEU A 18 17.12 -11.16 -7.86
CA LEU A 18 16.34 -11.79 -8.92
C LEU A 18 17.23 -12.69 -9.77
N HIS A 19 16.76 -13.91 -10.04
CA HIS A 19 17.32 -14.77 -11.08
C HIS A 19 16.84 -14.31 -12.48
N GLU A 20 17.56 -14.66 -13.54
CA GLU A 20 17.35 -14.14 -14.91
C GLU A 20 15.91 -14.24 -15.45
N GLY A 21 15.17 -15.29 -15.10
CA GLY A 21 13.78 -15.50 -15.50
C GLY A 21 12.72 -14.87 -14.59
N ALA A 22 13.13 -14.32 -13.45
CA ALA A 22 12.21 -13.77 -12.45
C ALA A 22 11.51 -12.52 -12.97
N LYS A 23 10.30 -12.30 -12.46
CA LYS A 23 9.51 -11.10 -12.70
C LYS A 23 9.02 -10.57 -11.36
N LEU A 24 9.05 -9.26 -11.20
CA LEU A 24 8.63 -8.54 -10.01
C LEU A 24 7.77 -7.34 -10.42
N GLY A 25 6.59 -7.20 -9.82
CA GLY A 25 5.66 -6.09 -10.04
C GLY A 25 4.53 -6.09 -9.02
N VAL A 26 3.59 -5.16 -9.13
CA VAL A 26 2.34 -5.17 -8.36
C VAL A 26 1.19 -5.64 -9.26
N SER A 27 0.94 -4.93 -10.35
CA SER A 27 -0.02 -5.32 -11.37
C SER A 27 0.55 -6.45 -12.23
N GLY A 28 -0.18 -7.57 -12.31
CA GLY A 28 0.19 -8.67 -13.20
C GLY A 28 0.03 -8.27 -14.69
N PRO A 29 0.78 -8.88 -15.62
CA PRO A 29 0.71 -8.53 -17.05
C PRO A 29 -0.71 -8.58 -17.62
N LYS A 30 -1.48 -9.64 -17.30
CA LYS A 30 -2.86 -9.77 -17.78
C LYS A 30 -3.80 -8.72 -17.18
N VAL A 31 -3.55 -8.28 -15.95
CA VAL A 31 -4.33 -7.20 -15.32
C VAL A 31 -4.09 -5.89 -16.07
N LEU A 32 -2.84 -5.56 -16.38
CA LEU A 32 -2.51 -4.37 -17.18
C LEU A 32 -3.12 -4.43 -18.57
N GLU A 33 -3.01 -5.56 -19.28
CA GLU A 33 -3.64 -5.73 -20.60
C GLU A 33 -5.16 -5.52 -20.52
N THR A 34 -5.84 -6.09 -19.52
CA THR A 34 -7.29 -5.92 -19.40
C THR A 34 -7.70 -4.48 -19.11
N LEU A 35 -6.87 -3.72 -18.38
CA LEU A 35 -7.17 -2.33 -18.02
C LEU A 35 -6.82 -1.35 -19.15
N LEU A 36 -5.69 -1.57 -19.83
CA LEU A 36 -5.14 -0.65 -20.84
C LEU A 36 -5.53 -1.04 -22.26
N GLY A 37 -5.95 -2.30 -22.48
CA GLY A 37 -6.15 -2.91 -23.79
C GLY A 37 -4.85 -3.46 -24.39
N SER A 38 -4.96 -4.55 -25.16
CA SER A 38 -3.83 -5.23 -25.79
C SER A 38 -3.01 -4.36 -26.76
N ASN A 39 -3.64 -3.33 -27.34
CA ASN A 39 -2.94 -2.36 -28.19
C ASN A 39 -1.93 -1.50 -27.42
N HIS A 40 -2.11 -1.32 -26.10
CA HIS A 40 -1.21 -0.54 -25.26
C HIS A 40 -0.22 -1.42 -24.48
N PHE A 41 -0.67 -2.62 -24.06
CA PHE A 41 0.19 -3.60 -23.41
C PHE A 41 -0.33 -5.01 -23.68
N ASP A 42 0.43 -5.81 -24.44
CA ASP A 42 0.13 -7.21 -24.72
C ASP A 42 0.83 -8.11 -23.69
N ALA A 43 0.05 -8.79 -22.86
CA ALA A 43 0.58 -9.74 -21.88
C ALA A 43 1.17 -11.00 -22.53
N GLY A 44 0.86 -11.26 -23.81
CA GLY A 44 1.45 -12.28 -24.65
C GLY A 44 2.82 -11.90 -25.24
N ASP A 45 3.16 -10.60 -25.30
CA ASP A 45 4.49 -10.12 -25.72
C ASP A 45 5.52 -10.37 -24.61
N ALA A 46 6.11 -11.57 -24.59
CA ALA A 46 7.11 -11.95 -23.58
C ALA A 46 8.30 -10.96 -23.49
N PRO A 47 8.88 -10.46 -24.60
CA PRO A 47 9.83 -9.35 -24.58
C PRO A 47 9.30 -8.08 -23.88
N GLY A 48 8.07 -7.64 -24.18
CA GLY A 48 7.43 -6.49 -23.54
C GLY A 48 7.24 -6.66 -22.05
N VAL A 49 6.72 -7.82 -21.64
CA VAL A 49 6.59 -8.19 -20.22
C VAL A 49 7.96 -8.21 -19.53
N ALA A 50 8.99 -8.72 -20.19
CA ALA A 50 10.35 -8.74 -19.63
C ALA A 50 10.97 -7.34 -19.50
N ARG A 51 10.71 -6.43 -20.44
CA ARG A 51 11.15 -5.03 -20.37
C ARG A 51 10.55 -4.27 -19.19
N LEU A 52 9.33 -4.60 -18.78
CA LEU A 52 8.69 -3.94 -17.65
C LEU A 52 8.98 -4.65 -16.31
N PHE A 53 8.85 -5.97 -16.26
CA PHE A 53 8.84 -6.73 -15.01
C PHE A 53 10.07 -7.61 -14.79
N GLY A 54 10.82 -7.91 -15.84
CA GLY A 54 11.88 -8.91 -15.82
C GLY A 54 13.08 -8.50 -14.96
N ALA A 55 13.82 -9.51 -14.48
CA ALA A 55 15.01 -9.31 -13.66
C ALA A 55 15.98 -8.27 -14.24
N ALA A 56 16.30 -8.36 -15.54
CA ALA A 56 17.17 -7.40 -16.21
C ALA A 56 16.68 -5.95 -16.10
N ALA A 57 15.38 -5.71 -16.31
CA ALA A 57 14.80 -4.38 -16.19
C ALA A 57 14.82 -3.86 -14.75
N ARG A 58 14.50 -4.72 -13.77
CA ARG A 58 14.52 -4.36 -12.35
C ARG A 58 15.94 -4.09 -11.84
N ILE A 59 16.93 -4.85 -12.32
CA ILE A 59 18.34 -4.64 -11.98
C ILE A 59 18.87 -3.35 -12.63
N ALA A 60 18.59 -3.13 -13.92
CA ALA A 60 19.02 -1.93 -14.63
C ALA A 60 18.43 -0.64 -14.02
N SER A 61 17.22 -0.72 -13.47
CA SER A 61 16.56 0.38 -12.77
C SER A 61 16.94 0.48 -11.29
N GLY A 62 17.82 -0.38 -10.76
CA GLY A 62 18.27 -0.34 -9.36
C GLY A 62 17.26 -0.86 -8.32
N LEU A 63 16.20 -1.53 -8.76
CA LEU A 63 15.15 -2.12 -7.90
C LEU A 63 15.46 -3.56 -7.48
N ALA A 64 16.53 -4.15 -8.01
CA ALA A 64 16.96 -5.49 -7.67
C ALA A 64 18.46 -5.67 -7.96
N GLN A 65 19.01 -6.75 -7.42
CA GLN A 65 20.36 -7.21 -7.69
C GLN A 65 20.31 -8.58 -8.37
N THR A 66 21.35 -8.91 -9.13
CA THR A 66 21.47 -10.22 -9.77
C THR A 66 21.68 -11.30 -8.73
N LEU A 67 20.84 -12.33 -8.75
CA LEU A 67 21.12 -13.59 -8.05
C LEU A 67 21.95 -14.50 -8.97
N PRO A 68 23.20 -14.86 -8.62
CA PRO A 68 23.97 -15.81 -9.42
C PRO A 68 23.29 -17.18 -9.46
N GLY A 69 23.43 -17.89 -10.59
CA GLY A 69 22.95 -19.27 -10.70
C GLY A 69 23.74 -20.29 -9.87
N ASP A 70 24.95 -19.94 -9.44
CA ASP A 70 25.77 -20.76 -8.54
C ASP A 70 25.29 -20.61 -7.09
N MET A 71 24.87 -21.73 -6.48
CA MET A 71 24.28 -21.75 -5.14
C MET A 71 25.27 -21.34 -4.04
N LEU A 72 26.55 -21.70 -4.15
CA LEU A 72 27.55 -21.31 -3.16
C LEU A 72 27.80 -19.81 -3.21
N ARG A 73 27.92 -19.25 -4.42
CA ARG A 73 28.07 -17.81 -4.62
C ARG A 73 26.83 -17.05 -4.18
N ALA A 74 25.63 -17.55 -4.47
CA ALA A 74 24.38 -16.96 -3.99
C ALA A 74 24.33 -16.93 -2.46
N ARG A 75 24.68 -18.05 -1.80
CA ARG A 75 24.77 -18.12 -0.34
C ARG A 75 25.76 -17.11 0.23
N ASP A 76 26.94 -16.98 -0.36
CA ASP A 76 27.99 -16.09 0.15
C ASP A 76 27.59 -14.61 0.01
N ILE A 77 26.92 -14.23 -1.08
CA ILE A 77 26.34 -12.88 -1.26
C ILE A 77 25.26 -12.61 -0.20
N LEU A 78 24.33 -13.53 0.00
CA LEU A 78 23.27 -13.38 1.00
C LEU A 78 23.86 -13.24 2.41
N ALA A 79 24.86 -14.05 2.75
CA ALA A 79 25.57 -13.95 4.04
C ALA A 79 26.29 -12.60 4.21
N GLN A 80 26.80 -12.00 3.12
CA GLN A 80 27.38 -10.66 3.17
C GLN A 80 26.31 -9.58 3.41
N VAL A 81 25.19 -9.62 2.70
CA VAL A 81 24.08 -8.66 2.88
C VAL A 81 23.56 -8.70 4.31
N LEU A 82 23.36 -9.91 4.86
CA LEU A 82 22.89 -10.07 6.24
C LEU A 82 23.87 -9.50 7.28
N ARG A 83 25.18 -9.55 7.01
CA ARG A 83 26.20 -8.93 7.86
C ARG A 83 26.23 -7.41 7.77
N GLN A 84 25.81 -6.85 6.64
CA GLN A 84 25.76 -5.40 6.38
C GLN A 84 24.39 -4.77 6.68
N ARG A 85 23.51 -5.50 7.37
CA ARG A 85 22.17 -5.02 7.71
C ARG A 85 22.26 -3.73 8.54
N ARG A 86 21.40 -2.78 8.20
CA ARG A 86 21.23 -1.51 8.92
C ARG A 86 20.03 -1.61 9.86
N PRO A 87 19.99 -0.82 10.95
CA PRO A 87 18.75 -0.59 11.69
C PRO A 87 17.63 -0.14 10.75
N LEU A 88 16.38 -0.55 11.03
CA LEU A 88 15.23 -0.27 10.16
C LEU A 88 15.09 1.23 9.84
N ALA A 89 15.25 2.10 10.85
CA ALA A 89 15.10 3.54 10.67
C ALA A 89 16.13 4.13 9.68
N GLU A 90 17.37 3.65 9.69
CA GLU A 90 18.43 4.07 8.75
C GLU A 90 18.18 3.52 7.34
N ALA A 91 17.69 2.27 7.25
CA ALA A 91 17.31 1.68 5.97
C ALA A 91 16.15 2.44 5.31
N LEU A 92 15.13 2.81 6.10
CA LEU A 92 14.01 3.63 5.65
C LEU A 92 14.45 5.01 5.15
N ASP A 93 15.45 5.64 5.78
CA ASP A 93 16.01 6.92 5.33
C ASP A 93 16.73 6.81 3.99
N ALA A 94 17.55 5.77 3.82
CA ALA A 94 18.21 5.53 2.55
C ALA A 94 17.17 5.28 1.43
N THR A 95 16.19 4.42 1.68
CA THR A 95 15.11 4.15 0.72
C THR A 95 14.29 5.40 0.40
N GLN A 96 14.03 6.27 1.39
CA GLN A 96 13.33 7.53 1.16
C GLN A 96 14.08 8.43 0.16
N VAL A 97 15.40 8.55 0.30
CA VAL A 97 16.23 9.34 -0.63
C VAL A 97 16.19 8.74 -2.03
N ASP A 98 16.34 7.43 -2.16
CA ASP A 98 16.33 6.74 -3.45
C ASP A 98 14.96 6.87 -4.16
N LEU A 99 13.87 6.70 -3.43
CA LEU A 99 12.51 6.85 -3.96
C LEU A 99 12.19 8.31 -4.33
N ALA A 100 12.64 9.28 -3.54
CA ALA A 100 12.51 10.70 -3.87
C ALA A 100 13.24 11.05 -5.17
N ALA A 101 14.50 10.61 -5.29
CA ALA A 101 15.31 10.84 -6.48
C ALA A 101 14.68 10.19 -7.72
N ARG A 102 14.11 8.99 -7.55
CA ARG A 102 13.39 8.30 -8.63
C ARG A 102 12.15 9.07 -9.10
N LEU A 103 11.29 9.52 -8.19
CA LEU A 103 10.11 10.32 -8.56
C LEU A 103 10.54 11.58 -9.32
N ALA A 104 11.52 12.32 -8.77
CA ALA A 104 12.01 13.55 -9.37
C ALA A 104 12.63 13.34 -10.76
N ALA A 105 13.41 12.27 -10.95
CA ALA A 105 14.03 11.93 -12.24
C ALA A 105 12.99 11.64 -13.33
N ALA A 106 11.80 11.17 -12.95
CA ALA A 106 10.68 10.94 -13.85
C ALA A 106 9.73 12.15 -13.96
N GLY A 107 10.06 13.29 -13.36
CA GLY A 107 9.23 14.50 -13.41
C GLY A 107 8.01 14.47 -12.47
N HIS A 108 7.94 13.50 -11.56
CA HIS A 108 6.88 13.40 -10.57
C HIS A 108 7.26 14.08 -9.25
N ALA A 109 6.23 14.42 -8.47
CA ALA A 109 6.38 14.98 -7.13
C ALA A 109 5.50 14.21 -6.12
N PRO A 110 5.81 14.25 -4.82
CA PRO A 110 4.93 13.68 -3.81
C PRO A 110 3.53 14.30 -3.89
N ALA A 111 2.50 13.47 -3.90
CA ALA A 111 1.13 13.95 -4.05
C ALA A 111 0.68 14.75 -2.82
N ARG A 112 0.00 15.88 -3.06
CA ARG A 112 -0.66 16.67 -2.01
C ARG A 112 -2.13 16.27 -1.90
N ALA A 113 -2.61 16.10 -0.67
CA ALA A 113 -4.02 15.86 -0.41
C ALA A 113 -4.84 17.15 -0.56
N GLU A 114 -6.09 17.03 -0.98
CA GLU A 114 -7.01 18.15 -1.00
C GLU A 114 -7.32 18.63 0.41
N ALA A 115 -7.48 19.95 0.62
CA ALA A 115 -7.71 20.50 1.95
C ALA A 115 -9.10 20.10 2.53
N SER A 116 -10.10 19.93 1.66
CA SER A 116 -11.45 19.53 2.06
C SER A 116 -11.55 18.02 2.25
N TRP A 117 -12.04 17.58 3.40
CA TRP A 117 -12.39 16.19 3.68
C TRP A 117 -13.24 16.10 4.96
N THR A 118 -13.79 14.91 5.21
CA THR A 118 -14.83 14.66 6.21
C THR A 118 -14.52 15.21 7.62
N LEU A 119 -13.28 15.11 8.10
CA LEU A 119 -12.92 15.54 9.46
C LEU A 119 -12.11 16.84 9.51
N ALA A 120 -11.97 17.55 8.39
CA ALA A 120 -11.12 18.75 8.31
C ALA A 120 -11.48 19.83 9.34
N ALA A 121 -12.76 19.97 9.70
CA ALA A 121 -13.23 20.97 10.66
C ALA A 121 -12.91 20.62 12.13
N ALA A 122 -12.67 19.34 12.43
CA ALA A 122 -12.41 18.85 13.78
C ALA A 122 -10.93 18.49 14.03
N ALA A 123 -10.09 18.64 13.00
CA ALA A 123 -8.71 18.20 13.02
C ALA A 123 -7.75 19.29 12.50
N THR A 124 -6.48 19.16 12.85
CA THR A 124 -5.40 20.08 12.43
C THR A 124 -4.36 19.32 11.62
N PRO A 125 -3.88 19.85 10.47
CA PRO A 125 -2.91 19.15 9.65
C PRO A 125 -1.55 19.07 10.37
N CYS A 126 -0.93 17.89 10.31
CA CYS A 126 0.33 17.57 10.98
C CYS A 126 1.50 17.36 10.01
N ASP A 127 1.24 17.39 8.70
CA ASP A 127 2.25 17.26 7.66
C ASP A 127 2.07 18.31 6.56
N ALA A 128 3.13 18.52 5.77
CA ALA A 128 3.14 19.54 4.72
C ALA A 128 2.29 19.18 3.50
N LEU A 129 1.97 17.90 3.29
CA LEU A 129 1.22 17.40 2.13
C LEU A 129 -0.27 17.16 2.46
N GLY A 130 -0.67 17.30 3.73
CA GLY A 130 -2.07 17.29 4.16
C GLY A 130 -2.69 15.90 4.32
N TRP A 131 -1.87 14.86 4.49
CA TRP A 131 -2.31 13.48 4.66
C TRP A 131 -2.54 13.06 6.11
N LEU A 132 -1.80 13.64 7.05
CA LEU A 132 -1.85 13.31 8.48
C LEU A 132 -2.44 14.49 9.26
N TRP A 133 -3.38 14.18 10.13
CA TRP A 133 -4.11 15.18 10.90
C TRP A 133 -4.21 14.76 12.37
N ARG A 134 -4.19 15.71 13.29
CA ARG A 134 -4.46 15.50 14.71
C ARG A 134 -5.88 15.93 15.02
N LEU A 135 -6.62 15.07 15.69
CA LEU A 135 -8.01 15.29 16.06
C LEU A 135 -8.11 15.92 17.45
N GLY A 136 -8.82 17.05 17.56
CA GLY A 136 -9.06 17.71 18.84
C GLY A 136 -7.78 18.04 19.62
N ALA A 137 -7.88 17.97 20.96
CA ALA A 137 -6.77 18.19 21.87
C ALA A 137 -6.07 16.87 22.28
N ASP A 138 -6.68 15.72 22.05
CA ASP A 138 -6.13 14.42 22.41
C ASP A 138 -4.98 14.01 21.48
N GLU A 139 -4.21 12.99 21.87
CA GLU A 139 -3.13 12.43 21.05
C GLU A 139 -3.67 11.41 20.02
N VAL A 140 -4.76 11.80 19.34
CA VAL A 140 -5.43 11.02 18.31
C VAL A 140 -5.09 11.59 16.94
N TYR A 141 -4.53 10.74 16.09
CA TYR A 141 -4.04 11.10 14.75
C TYR A 141 -4.78 10.29 13.69
N VAL A 142 -4.94 10.88 12.51
CA VAL A 142 -5.66 10.29 11.37
C VAL A 142 -4.82 10.46 10.11
N LEU A 143 -4.36 9.34 9.54
CA LEU A 143 -3.87 9.27 8.18
C LEU A 143 -5.06 9.09 7.24
N ARG A 144 -5.25 10.04 6.33
CA ARG A 144 -6.42 10.10 5.46
C ARG A 144 -6.46 9.01 4.40
N ALA A 145 -7.68 8.65 4.02
CA ALA A 145 -7.94 7.80 2.87
C ALA A 145 -7.53 8.49 1.56
N VAL A 146 -7.18 7.68 0.56
CA VAL A 146 -6.71 8.12 -0.77
C VAL A 146 -7.87 8.36 -1.73
N ALA A 147 -9.06 7.84 -1.41
CA ALA A 147 -10.25 7.94 -2.23
C ALA A 147 -10.54 9.37 -2.71
N PRO A 148 -11.05 9.52 -3.95
CA PRO A 148 -11.46 8.44 -4.87
C PRO A 148 -10.30 7.88 -5.72
N ALA A 149 -9.04 8.23 -5.43
CA ALA A 149 -7.90 7.89 -6.28
C ALA A 149 -7.28 6.51 -5.97
N ALA A 150 -6.40 6.06 -6.87
CA ALA A 150 -5.55 4.89 -6.64
C ALA A 150 -4.25 5.27 -5.90
N LEU A 151 -3.71 4.33 -5.14
CA LEU A 151 -2.43 4.44 -4.46
C LEU A 151 -1.28 4.11 -5.43
N GLY A 152 -0.75 5.15 -6.07
CA GLY A 152 0.43 5.10 -6.93
C GLY A 152 1.71 5.58 -6.23
N PRO A 153 2.85 5.68 -6.96
CA PRO A 153 4.14 6.05 -6.40
C PRO A 153 4.13 7.39 -5.64
N GLU A 154 3.53 8.43 -6.21
CA GLU A 154 3.49 9.77 -5.62
C GLU A 154 2.75 9.81 -4.28
N ARG A 155 1.60 9.11 -4.20
CA ARG A 155 0.77 9.05 -3.00
C ARG A 155 1.38 8.13 -1.95
N ALA A 156 1.88 6.96 -2.35
CA ALA A 156 2.56 6.05 -1.43
C ALA A 156 3.79 6.73 -0.79
N PHE A 157 4.55 7.49 -1.59
CA PHE A 157 5.67 8.27 -1.08
C PHE A 157 5.21 9.38 -0.11
N ALA A 158 4.15 10.12 -0.45
CA ALA A 158 3.61 11.18 0.40
C ALA A 158 3.09 10.66 1.75
N LEU A 159 2.32 9.56 1.75
CA LEU A 159 1.84 8.90 2.97
C LEU A 159 3.00 8.40 3.82
N GLY A 160 4.00 7.76 3.21
CA GLY A 160 5.17 7.26 3.91
C GLY A 160 6.00 8.39 4.52
N LEU A 161 6.14 9.53 3.83
CA LEU A 161 6.79 10.73 4.40
C LEU A 161 6.06 11.25 5.64
N ALA A 162 4.73 11.30 5.60
CA ALA A 162 3.93 11.74 6.74
C ALA A 162 4.13 10.80 7.95
N LEU A 163 4.11 9.47 7.70
CA LEU A 163 4.35 8.46 8.73
C LEU A 163 5.77 8.49 9.29
N ARG A 164 6.80 8.65 8.45
CA ARG A 164 8.20 8.77 8.87
C ARG A 164 8.42 9.96 9.79
N ASN A 165 7.88 11.12 9.40
CA ASN A 165 7.99 12.33 10.20
C ASN A 165 7.24 12.16 11.52
N PHE A 166 6.03 11.58 11.47
CA PHE A 166 5.26 11.28 12.66
C PHE A 166 5.98 10.31 13.61
N ALA A 167 6.50 9.18 13.12
CA ALA A 167 7.21 8.19 13.93
C ALA A 167 8.40 8.77 14.72
N ARG A 168 9.04 9.82 14.20
CA ARG A 168 10.18 10.50 14.86
C ARG A 168 9.77 11.42 15.99
N GLN A 169 8.55 11.93 15.97
CA GLN A 169 8.06 12.97 16.89
C GLN A 169 6.78 12.58 17.62
N ALA A 170 6.31 11.34 17.43
CA ALA A 170 5.06 10.87 17.99
C ALA A 170 5.10 10.96 19.53
N PRO A 171 4.09 11.59 20.15
CA PRO A 171 4.01 11.66 21.60
C PRO A 171 3.70 10.28 22.19
N ALA A 172 4.05 10.10 23.47
CA ALA A 172 3.74 8.89 24.20
C ALA A 172 2.21 8.71 24.30
N GLY A 173 1.73 7.49 24.07
CA GLY A 173 0.30 7.17 24.09
C GLY A 173 -0.48 7.64 22.86
N ALA A 174 0.19 8.07 21.78
CA ALA A 174 -0.49 8.46 20.55
C ALA A 174 -1.23 7.26 19.93
N THR A 175 -2.43 7.53 19.42
CA THR A 175 -3.20 6.59 18.60
C THR A 175 -3.27 7.11 17.17
N LEU A 176 -2.99 6.26 16.19
CA LEU A 176 -3.07 6.57 14.76
C LEU A 176 -4.15 5.74 14.09
N PHE A 177 -5.18 6.40 13.57
CA PHE A 177 -6.13 5.84 12.63
C PHE A 177 -5.57 5.89 11.21
N VAL A 178 -5.58 4.77 10.51
CA VAL A 178 -5.24 4.67 9.09
C VAL A 178 -6.52 4.43 8.31
N LEU A 179 -7.08 5.49 7.72
CA LEU A 179 -8.31 5.38 6.96
C LEU A 179 -8.03 4.71 5.60
N GLU A 180 -8.85 3.71 5.28
CA GLU A 180 -8.79 3.03 4.00
C GLU A 180 -10.10 3.20 3.24
N ASP A 181 -9.98 3.97 2.17
CA ASP A 181 -10.82 3.92 1.00
C ASP A 181 -9.91 4.30 -0.17
N SER A 182 -9.81 3.44 -1.17
CA SER A 182 -8.99 3.68 -2.35
C SER A 182 -9.53 2.93 -3.57
N ALA A 183 -9.19 3.41 -4.76
CA ALA A 183 -9.42 2.67 -6.01
C ALA A 183 -8.39 1.54 -6.23
N GLY A 184 -7.71 1.09 -5.18
CA GLY A 184 -6.63 0.12 -5.22
C GLY A 184 -5.30 0.76 -5.57
N HIS A 185 -4.33 -0.08 -5.96
CA HIS A 185 -3.03 0.41 -6.39
C HIS A 185 -3.12 0.94 -7.83
N GLU A 186 -2.27 1.89 -8.18
CA GLU A 186 -2.24 2.42 -9.54
C GLU A 186 -1.74 1.36 -10.53
N ALA A 187 -2.61 0.90 -11.41
CA ALA A 187 -2.30 -0.11 -12.43
C ALA A 187 -1.95 0.55 -13.76
N SER A 188 -0.78 1.20 -13.81
CA SER A 188 -0.25 1.88 -15.00
C SER A 188 1.14 1.35 -15.37
N LEU A 189 1.51 1.46 -16.66
CA LEU A 189 2.87 1.11 -17.10
C LEU A 189 3.92 2.00 -16.43
N GLU A 190 3.58 3.27 -16.20
CA GLU A 190 4.44 4.26 -15.57
C GLU A 190 4.70 3.92 -14.10
N ALA A 191 3.65 3.63 -13.32
CA ALA A 191 3.80 3.23 -11.93
C ALA A 191 4.63 1.94 -11.80
N GLU A 192 4.39 0.96 -12.68
CA GLU A 192 5.20 -0.26 -12.70
C GLU A 192 6.65 0.00 -13.10
N ALA A 193 6.92 0.87 -14.08
CA ALA A 193 8.27 1.25 -14.49
C ALA A 193 9.02 2.00 -13.38
N LEU A 194 8.32 2.86 -12.64
CA LEU A 194 8.83 3.52 -11.44
C LEU A 194 9.10 2.55 -10.28
N GLY A 195 8.64 1.30 -10.36
CA GLY A 195 8.85 0.34 -9.28
C GLY A 195 7.87 0.54 -8.13
N LEU A 196 6.58 0.66 -8.43
CA LEU A 196 5.48 0.72 -7.45
C LEU A 196 5.63 -0.28 -6.30
N THR A 197 6.20 -1.47 -6.55
CA THR A 197 6.52 -2.46 -5.51
C THR A 197 7.33 -1.87 -4.35
N HIS A 198 8.34 -1.06 -4.64
CA HIS A 198 9.24 -0.49 -3.64
C HIS A 198 8.58 0.69 -2.91
N PHE A 199 7.76 1.48 -3.59
CA PHE A 199 6.97 2.54 -2.94
C PHE A 199 5.98 1.96 -1.93
N LEU A 200 5.24 0.92 -2.31
CA LEU A 200 4.30 0.24 -1.41
C LEU A 200 5.01 -0.50 -0.29
N ALA A 201 6.15 -1.15 -0.56
CA ALA A 201 6.94 -1.83 0.47
C ALA A 201 7.50 -0.83 1.49
N TRP A 202 8.03 0.30 1.01
CA TRP A 202 8.50 1.38 1.88
C TRP A 202 7.37 1.95 2.73
N LEU A 203 6.19 2.22 2.16
CA LEU A 203 5.01 2.63 2.93
C LEU A 203 4.65 1.64 4.04
N ALA A 204 4.64 0.33 3.74
CA ALA A 204 4.35 -0.71 4.73
C ALA A 204 5.39 -0.74 5.87
N LEU A 205 6.67 -0.54 5.54
CA LEU A 205 7.74 -0.44 6.53
C LEU A 205 7.68 0.84 7.36
N CYS A 206 7.19 1.96 6.79
CA CYS A 206 6.93 3.19 7.56
C CYS A 206 5.82 2.98 8.60
N HIS A 207 4.75 2.25 8.25
CA HIS A 207 3.74 1.82 9.23
C HIS A 207 4.37 0.94 10.33
N ALA A 208 5.25 0.01 9.95
CA ALA A 208 5.95 -0.84 10.91
C ALA A 208 6.84 -0.04 11.88
N GLU A 209 7.49 1.03 11.42
CA GLU A 209 8.24 1.92 12.30
C GLU A 209 7.33 2.66 13.28
N VAL A 210 6.18 3.17 12.83
CA VAL A 210 5.21 3.85 13.72
C VAL A 210 4.80 2.92 14.87
N ARG A 211 4.49 1.65 14.58
CA ARG A 211 4.20 0.65 15.62
C ARG A 211 5.39 0.37 16.53
N ALA A 212 6.59 0.25 15.95
CA ALA A 212 7.82 0.00 16.72
C ALA A 212 8.16 1.16 17.68
N ARG A 213 7.58 2.35 17.49
CA ARG A 213 7.68 3.51 18.40
C ARG A 213 6.65 3.48 19.53
N GLY A 214 5.76 2.50 19.57
CA GLY A 214 4.73 2.34 20.60
C GLY A 214 3.45 3.15 20.34
N VAL A 215 3.22 3.60 19.10
CA VAL A 215 1.95 4.21 18.70
C VAL A 215 0.92 3.11 18.46
N SER A 216 -0.24 3.21 19.09
CA SER A 216 -1.37 2.32 18.83
C SER A 216 -1.92 2.58 17.42
N THR A 217 -1.93 1.58 16.55
CA THR A 217 -2.37 1.77 15.15
C THR A 217 -3.67 1.03 14.86
N ILE A 218 -4.66 1.76 14.36
CA ILE A 218 -5.99 1.25 14.06
C ILE A 218 -6.29 1.49 12.58
N GLY A 219 -6.45 0.43 11.80
CA GLY A 219 -6.89 0.56 10.42
C GLY A 219 -8.42 0.66 10.40
N LEU A 220 -8.96 1.60 9.64
CA LEU A 220 -10.40 1.80 9.53
C LEU A 220 -10.82 1.76 8.07
N LEU A 221 -11.49 0.69 7.67
CA LEU A 221 -12.11 0.58 6.35
C LEU A 221 -13.31 1.53 6.30
N THR A 222 -13.18 2.66 5.60
CA THR A 222 -14.24 3.66 5.42
C THR A 222 -15.00 3.48 4.10
N GLY A 223 -14.47 2.63 3.21
CA GLY A 223 -15.08 2.30 1.93
C GLY A 223 -14.48 1.02 1.36
N ASN A 224 -13.61 1.15 0.37
CA ASN A 224 -12.99 0.01 -0.29
C ASN A 224 -11.54 -0.22 0.17
N GLY A 225 -11.26 -1.43 0.69
CA GLY A 225 -9.91 -1.95 0.83
C GLY A 225 -9.56 -2.84 -0.37
N ILE A 226 -8.62 -2.41 -1.22
CA ILE A 226 -8.34 -3.12 -2.48
C ILE A 226 -6.88 -3.58 -2.59
N SER A 227 -6.70 -4.90 -2.64
CA SER A 227 -5.45 -5.57 -3.05
C SER A 227 -4.19 -4.99 -2.39
N ALA A 228 -3.14 -4.73 -3.18
CA ALA A 228 -1.85 -4.25 -2.71
C ALA A 228 -1.88 -2.88 -2.02
N ALA A 229 -2.88 -2.01 -2.31
CA ALA A 229 -2.99 -0.72 -1.66
C ALA A 229 -3.42 -0.89 -0.20
N PHE A 230 -4.52 -1.62 0.03
CA PHE A 230 -4.96 -1.98 1.37
C PHE A 230 -3.88 -2.76 2.13
N PHE A 231 -3.24 -3.74 1.45
CA PHE A 231 -2.15 -4.53 2.03
C PHE A 231 -1.00 -3.65 2.54
N ALA A 232 -0.53 -2.69 1.74
CA ALA A 232 0.61 -1.85 2.10
C ALA A 232 0.26 -0.71 3.08
N ASN A 233 -1.04 -0.43 3.26
CA ASN A 233 -1.53 0.68 4.05
C ASN A 233 -2.31 0.21 5.28
N ALA A 234 -3.64 0.30 5.32
CA ALA A 234 -4.39 0.06 6.55
C ALA A 234 -4.29 -1.37 7.11
N LEU A 235 -4.04 -2.39 6.28
CA LEU A 235 -3.81 -3.76 6.78
C LEU A 235 -2.51 -3.89 7.59
N GLN A 236 -1.65 -2.87 7.58
CA GLN A 236 -0.47 -2.84 8.43
C GLN A 236 -0.79 -2.44 9.88
N ALA A 237 -1.98 -1.91 10.17
CA ALA A 237 -2.38 -1.58 11.53
C ALA A 237 -2.49 -2.83 12.43
N GLU A 238 -2.45 -2.64 13.74
CA GLU A 238 -2.52 -3.74 14.72
C GLU A 238 -3.89 -4.40 14.74
N VAL A 239 -4.92 -3.59 14.58
CA VAL A 239 -6.32 -4.00 14.54
C VAL A 239 -7.05 -3.30 13.41
N LEU A 240 -8.07 -3.96 12.88
CA LEU A 240 -8.93 -3.42 11.84
C LEU A 240 -10.35 -3.21 12.35
N PHE A 241 -10.89 -2.04 12.04
CA PHE A 241 -12.30 -1.72 12.16
C PHE A 241 -12.87 -1.41 10.77
N ALA A 242 -14.19 -1.43 10.65
CA ALA A 242 -14.87 -1.09 9.41
C ALA A 242 -16.16 -0.31 9.67
N LEU A 243 -16.53 0.55 8.72
CA LEU A 243 -17.91 1.00 8.60
C LEU A 243 -18.79 -0.13 8.00
N PRO A 244 -20.11 -0.17 8.25
CA PRO A 244 -20.98 -1.26 7.83
C PRO A 244 -20.96 -1.52 6.31
N GLU A 245 -20.87 -0.45 5.52
CA GLU A 245 -20.85 -0.47 4.06
C GLU A 245 -19.48 -0.80 3.45
N ALA A 246 -18.44 -0.82 4.28
CA ALA A 246 -17.08 -1.04 3.84
C ALA A 246 -16.85 -2.50 3.43
N ARG A 247 -15.89 -2.69 2.54
CA ARG A 247 -15.61 -4.01 1.95
C ARG A 247 -14.16 -4.12 1.50
N VAL A 248 -13.64 -5.34 1.58
CA VAL A 248 -12.37 -5.71 0.93
C VAL A 248 -12.67 -6.41 -0.39
N LYS A 249 -11.96 -6.07 -1.46
CA LYS A 249 -12.11 -6.70 -2.78
C LYS A 249 -10.78 -6.82 -3.51
N LEU A 250 -10.68 -7.76 -4.43
CA LEU A 250 -9.44 -8.02 -5.17
C LEU A 250 -9.11 -6.93 -6.21
N MET A 251 -10.13 -6.32 -6.80
CA MET A 251 -10.00 -5.26 -7.80
C MET A 251 -11.28 -4.43 -7.89
N GLU A 252 -11.25 -3.36 -8.68
CA GLU A 252 -12.46 -2.58 -8.94
C GLU A 252 -13.50 -3.34 -9.75
N ALA A 253 -14.78 -3.05 -9.51
CA ALA A 253 -15.88 -3.81 -10.11
C ALA A 253 -15.88 -3.72 -11.66
N ARG A 254 -15.55 -2.55 -12.22
CA ARG A 254 -15.36 -2.39 -13.68
C ARG A 254 -14.20 -3.23 -14.22
N ALA A 255 -13.17 -3.47 -13.42
CA ALA A 255 -12.08 -4.37 -13.80
C ALA A 255 -12.57 -5.83 -13.77
N MET A 256 -13.34 -6.22 -12.75
CA MET A 256 -13.94 -7.56 -12.67
C MET A 256 -14.83 -7.84 -13.88
N GLU A 257 -15.73 -6.93 -14.25
CA GLU A 257 -16.61 -7.03 -15.43
C GLU A 257 -15.80 -7.34 -16.70
N ARG A 258 -14.67 -6.64 -16.91
CA ARG A 258 -13.80 -6.87 -18.08
C ARG A 258 -13.05 -8.19 -18.04
N VAL A 259 -12.62 -8.66 -16.87
CA VAL A 259 -11.86 -9.91 -16.72
C VAL A 259 -12.76 -11.13 -16.83
N THR A 260 -13.95 -11.08 -16.22
CA THR A 260 -14.85 -12.24 -16.12
C THR A 260 -15.89 -12.29 -17.23
N GLY A 261 -16.20 -11.15 -17.87
CA GLY A 261 -17.31 -11.01 -18.82
C GLY A 261 -18.69 -11.01 -18.17
N LEU A 262 -18.77 -10.99 -16.83
CA LEU A 262 -20.03 -10.94 -16.09
C LEU A 262 -20.65 -9.54 -16.14
N SER A 263 -21.98 -9.48 -16.06
CA SER A 263 -22.71 -8.21 -15.98
C SER A 263 -22.45 -7.50 -14.65
N ARG A 264 -22.73 -6.19 -14.64
CA ARG A 264 -22.61 -5.36 -13.43
C ARG A 264 -23.38 -5.92 -12.24
N SER A 265 -24.62 -6.37 -12.48
CA SER A 265 -25.50 -6.92 -11.44
C SER A 265 -24.95 -8.23 -10.86
N GLU A 266 -24.38 -9.09 -11.72
CA GLU A 266 -23.71 -10.32 -11.27
C GLU A 266 -22.47 -10.01 -10.43
N ILE A 267 -21.65 -9.03 -10.85
CA ILE A 267 -20.48 -8.59 -10.07
C ILE A 267 -20.89 -8.01 -8.72
N GLU A 268 -21.93 -7.19 -8.65
CA GLU A 268 -22.44 -6.64 -7.39
C GLU A 268 -22.96 -7.73 -6.46
N SER A 269 -23.68 -8.71 -7.00
CA SER A 269 -24.13 -9.88 -6.24
C SER A 269 -22.97 -10.71 -5.70
N LEU A 270 -21.92 -10.94 -6.52
CA LEU A 270 -20.71 -11.66 -6.10
C LEU A 270 -19.91 -10.88 -5.06
N LEU A 271 -19.76 -9.57 -5.21
CA LEU A 271 -19.09 -8.73 -4.20
C LEU A 271 -19.78 -8.78 -2.83
N GLU A 272 -21.08 -9.04 -2.83
CA GLU A 272 -21.89 -9.09 -1.62
C GLU A 272 -21.92 -10.50 -1.01
N ASN A 273 -21.93 -11.54 -1.84
CA ASN A 273 -22.24 -12.90 -1.39
C ASN A 273 -21.10 -13.92 -1.59
N ASP A 274 -20.08 -13.59 -2.38
CA ASP A 274 -18.96 -14.48 -2.68
C ASP A 274 -17.65 -13.95 -2.06
N PRO A 275 -17.10 -14.64 -1.05
CA PRO A 275 -15.90 -14.21 -0.34
C PRO A 275 -14.62 -14.14 -1.20
N VAL A 276 -14.62 -14.75 -2.38
CA VAL A 276 -13.53 -14.68 -3.36
C VAL A 276 -13.55 -13.32 -4.08
N PHE A 277 -14.74 -12.79 -4.37
CA PHE A 277 -14.90 -11.52 -5.08
C PHE A 277 -14.91 -10.34 -4.14
N GLY A 278 -15.69 -10.42 -3.05
CA GLY A 278 -15.85 -9.35 -2.09
C GLY A 278 -16.02 -9.86 -0.67
N GLN A 279 -15.50 -9.09 0.26
CA GLN A 279 -15.53 -9.38 1.69
C GLN A 279 -16.12 -8.15 2.37
N PRO A 280 -17.47 -8.00 2.37
CA PRO A 280 -18.14 -6.97 3.14
C PRO A 280 -17.80 -7.08 4.63
N ALA A 281 -17.90 -5.97 5.37
CA ALA A 281 -17.59 -5.90 6.80
C ALA A 281 -18.19 -7.07 7.61
N ARG A 282 -19.46 -7.45 7.34
CA ARG A 282 -20.11 -8.60 8.00
C ARG A 282 -19.39 -9.94 7.83
N HIS A 283 -18.75 -10.19 6.68
CA HIS A 283 -18.00 -11.43 6.43
C HIS A 283 -16.69 -11.40 7.19
N LEU A 284 -15.98 -10.26 7.12
CA LEU A 284 -14.74 -10.04 7.87
C LEU A 284 -14.98 -10.20 9.38
N ARG A 285 -16.10 -9.67 9.90
CA ARG A 285 -16.52 -9.87 11.29
C ARG A 285 -16.74 -11.34 11.62
N THR A 286 -17.45 -12.08 10.76
CA THR A 286 -17.70 -13.52 10.95
C THR A 286 -16.40 -14.31 11.03
N TRP A 287 -15.38 -13.91 10.27
CA TRP A 287 -14.04 -14.51 10.30
C TRP A 287 -13.13 -13.94 11.41
N LYS A 288 -13.61 -13.00 12.21
CA LYS A 288 -12.83 -12.29 13.23
C LYS A 288 -11.60 -11.56 12.64
N ALA A 289 -11.71 -11.14 11.38
CA ALA A 289 -10.72 -10.29 10.72
C ALA A 289 -10.86 -8.81 11.10
N LEU A 290 -11.98 -8.42 11.72
CA LEU A 290 -12.20 -7.10 12.33
C LEU A 290 -12.24 -7.23 13.86
N ALA A 291 -11.65 -6.25 14.54
CA ALA A 291 -11.80 -6.06 15.98
C ALA A 291 -13.17 -5.47 16.35
N GLY A 292 -13.78 -4.71 15.43
CA GLY A 292 -15.13 -4.18 15.60
C GLY A 292 -15.62 -3.40 14.38
N GLU A 293 -16.78 -2.78 14.52
CA GLU A 293 -17.38 -1.89 13.52
C GLU A 293 -17.67 -0.52 14.16
N LEU A 294 -17.61 0.54 13.36
CA LEU A 294 -18.04 1.88 13.75
C LEU A 294 -19.29 2.24 12.95
N ASP A 295 -20.30 2.81 13.60
CA ASP A 295 -21.53 3.21 12.89
C ASP A 295 -21.33 4.40 11.94
N ARG A 296 -20.31 5.23 12.20
CA ARG A 296 -20.03 6.45 11.45
C ARG A 296 -18.58 6.91 11.61
N LEU A 297 -18.11 7.67 10.63
CA LEU A 297 -16.82 8.37 10.68
C LEU A 297 -17.01 9.81 11.16
N ASP A 298 -16.76 10.05 12.44
CA ASP A 298 -16.68 11.40 13.01
C ASP A 298 -15.64 11.50 14.13
N ALA A 299 -15.37 12.74 14.56
CA ALA A 299 -14.37 13.03 15.58
C ALA A 299 -14.64 12.33 16.92
N GLN A 300 -15.90 12.31 17.35
CA GLN A 300 -16.27 11.73 18.64
C GLN A 300 -16.08 10.21 18.61
N ALA A 301 -16.56 9.55 17.55
CA ALA A 301 -16.46 8.11 17.38
C ALA A 301 -15.00 7.62 17.37
N LEU A 302 -14.10 8.35 16.70
CA LEU A 302 -12.66 8.02 16.70
C LEU A 302 -12.02 8.24 18.08
N THR A 303 -12.39 9.32 18.78
CA THR A 303 -11.85 9.62 20.11
C THR A 303 -12.32 8.58 21.14
N ASP A 304 -13.61 8.22 21.12
CA ASP A 304 -14.18 7.19 21.99
C ASP A 304 -13.52 5.83 21.75
N LEU A 305 -13.29 5.47 20.49
CA LEU A 305 -12.60 4.24 20.15
C LEU A 305 -11.13 4.24 20.61
N ALA A 306 -10.40 5.35 20.41
CA ALA A 306 -9.03 5.46 20.88
C ALA A 306 -8.93 5.30 22.41
N ALA A 307 -9.87 5.91 23.15
CA ALA A 307 -9.96 5.78 24.60
C ALA A 307 -10.28 4.34 25.04
N ALA A 308 -11.12 3.62 24.29
CA ALA A 308 -11.47 2.22 24.59
C ALA A 308 -10.33 1.23 24.29
N MET A 309 -9.33 1.63 23.50
CA MET A 309 -8.18 0.79 23.09
C MET A 309 -6.88 1.10 23.84
N SER A 310 -6.87 2.15 24.67
CA SER A 310 -5.73 2.56 25.50
C SER A 310 -5.72 1.84 26.85
#